data_AF-A0A1F6PJ48-F1
#
_entry.id   AF-A0A1F6PJ48-F1
#
_cell.length_a   1.000
_cell.length_b   1.000
_cell.length_c   1.000
_cell.angle_alpha   90.00
_cell.angle_beta   90.00
_cell.angle_gamma   90.00
#
_symmetry.space_group_name_H-M   'P 1'
#
loop_
_entity.id
_entity.type
_entity.pdbx_description
1 polymer ?
#
loop_
_entity_poly.entity_id
_entity_poly.type
_entity_poly.pdbx_seq_one_letter_code
_entity_poly.pdbx_strand_id
1 'polypeptide(L)'
;SSSLGGRMQLIVANNLLLAKGRNLDIVCQAEVIESFSSIRSDMTKLIYSFYCAELINNFGLENDTNSKIIYDLSFEALKNISIFSSLEEILWTIIRFKLRLMEAVGYAIELNQCVKCNDTEHNYGTYHFFCPESGGVICNKCDEKANNTLSIDKRHLNVFKDAQIYDFPEDNSNFDKTLLYSCFNILKEYVSTKSDKKLKTPEMIETLC
;
A
#
# COMPACT_ATOMS: atom_id res chain seq x y z
N SER A 1 22.68 -28.17 -0.78
CA SER A 1 21.59 -27.36 -0.18
C SER A 1 20.27 -28.04 -0.51
N SER A 2 19.40 -28.29 0.46
CA SER A 2 18.11 -28.94 0.20
C SER A 2 17.27 -28.07 -0.74
N SER A 3 16.65 -28.66 -1.77
CA SER A 3 15.91 -27.91 -2.80
C SER A 3 14.76 -27.08 -2.23
N LEU A 4 14.26 -27.42 -1.03
CA LEU A 4 13.22 -26.70 -0.30
C LEU A 4 13.72 -25.39 0.33
N GLY A 5 14.98 -25.35 0.81
CA GLY A 5 15.52 -24.19 1.52
C GLY A 5 15.71 -22.96 0.62
N GLY A 6 16.00 -23.15 -0.67
CA GLY A 6 16.07 -22.06 -1.63
C GLY A 6 14.70 -21.52 -2.06
N ARG A 7 13.65 -22.36 -2.00
CA ARG A 7 12.27 -22.01 -2.40
C ARG A 7 11.49 -21.28 -1.30
N MET A 8 11.98 -21.37 -0.06
CA MET A 8 11.45 -20.68 1.12
C MET A 8 12.21 -19.38 1.46
N GLN A 9 12.85 -18.76 0.48
CA GLN A 9 13.46 -17.45 0.68
C GLN A 9 12.37 -16.37 0.84
N LEU A 10 12.71 -15.29 1.56
CA LEU A 10 11.84 -14.12 1.69
C LEU A 10 11.52 -13.56 0.30
N ILE A 11 10.27 -13.18 0.05
CA ILE A 11 9.79 -12.59 -1.21
C ILE A 11 9.95 -13.56 -2.40
N VAL A 12 9.27 -14.71 -2.32
CA VAL A 12 9.13 -15.68 -3.41
C VAL A 12 7.67 -16.14 -3.47
N ALA A 13 7.06 -16.05 -4.65
CA ALA A 13 5.74 -16.61 -4.89
C ALA A 13 5.88 -18.11 -5.21
N ASN A 14 5.11 -18.95 -4.52
CA ASN A 14 5.15 -20.39 -4.67
C ASN A 14 3.75 -20.98 -4.81
N ASN A 15 3.63 -22.04 -5.60
CA ASN A 15 2.56 -23.04 -5.46
C ASN A 15 2.98 -24.04 -4.39
N LEU A 16 2.13 -24.23 -3.37
CA LEU A 16 2.39 -25.13 -2.27
C LEU A 16 1.41 -26.31 -2.27
N LEU A 17 1.93 -27.52 -2.10
CA LEU A 17 1.13 -28.67 -1.73
C LEU A 17 1.20 -28.83 -0.22
N LEU A 18 0.05 -28.72 0.45
CA LEU A 18 -0.06 -28.81 1.90
C LEU A 18 -0.76 -30.11 2.31
N ALA A 19 -0.20 -30.81 3.29
CA ALA A 19 -0.89 -31.86 4.02
C ALA A 19 -1.43 -31.31 5.33
N LYS A 20 -2.69 -31.63 5.64
CA LYS A 20 -3.35 -31.15 6.86
C LYS A 20 -2.60 -31.62 8.10
N GLY A 21 -2.12 -30.69 8.90
CA GLY A 21 -1.44 -30.98 10.17
C GLY A 21 -2.39 -30.92 11.36
N ARG A 22 -1.84 -31.19 12.56
CA ARG A 22 -2.61 -31.06 13.81
C ARG A 22 -2.78 -29.60 14.26
N ASN A 23 -1.74 -28.78 14.03
CA ASN A 23 -1.72 -27.36 14.40
C ASN A 23 -1.36 -26.48 13.19
N LEU A 24 -0.27 -26.81 12.50
CA LEU A 24 0.14 -26.17 11.25
C LEU A 24 0.18 -27.23 10.16
N ASP A 25 -0.23 -26.84 8.96
CA ASP A 25 -0.12 -27.69 7.79
C ASP A 25 1.35 -27.93 7.41
N ILE A 26 1.59 -29.09 6.82
CA ILE A 26 2.92 -29.54 6.43
C ILE A 26 3.12 -29.23 4.95
N VAL A 27 4.16 -28.47 4.62
CA VAL A 27 4.56 -28.23 3.23
C VAL A 27 5.16 -29.51 2.66
N CYS A 28 4.42 -30.20 1.80
CA CYS A 28 4.88 -31.40 1.11
C CYS A 28 5.71 -31.06 -0.13
N GLN A 29 5.28 -30.04 -0.87
CA GLN A 29 5.98 -29.57 -2.07
C GLN A 29 5.86 -28.05 -2.18
N ALA A 30 6.86 -27.44 -2.81
CA ALA A 30 6.87 -26.04 -3.17
C ALA A 30 7.42 -25.90 -4.60
N GLU A 31 6.68 -25.23 -5.47
CA GLU A 31 7.10 -24.88 -6.83
C GLU A 31 7.14 -23.36 -6.96
N VAL A 32 8.28 -22.82 -7.36
CA VAL A 32 8.45 -21.37 -7.51
C VAL A 32 7.68 -20.91 -8.73
N ILE A 33 6.80 -19.93 -8.53
CA ILE A 33 6.07 -19.23 -9.61
C ILE A 33 6.90 -18.03 -10.06
N GLU A 34 7.35 -17.21 -9.09
CA GLU A 34 8.14 -16.01 -9.35
C GLU A 34 9.08 -15.77 -8.15
N SER A 35 10.34 -15.49 -8.47
CA SER A 35 11.41 -15.27 -7.49
C SER A 35 11.69 -13.80 -7.21
N PHE A 36 11.20 -12.90 -8.05
CA PHE A 36 11.41 -11.45 -7.99
C PHE A 36 12.89 -11.09 -7.79
N SER A 37 13.78 -11.75 -8.53
CA SER A 37 15.21 -11.84 -8.20
C SER A 37 15.90 -10.49 -8.02
N SER A 38 15.48 -9.46 -8.77
CA SER A 38 16.04 -8.11 -8.69
C SER A 38 15.78 -7.39 -7.36
N ILE A 39 14.75 -7.80 -6.60
CA ILE A 39 14.44 -7.20 -5.29
C ILE A 39 15.60 -7.39 -4.32
N ARG A 40 16.26 -8.55 -4.34
CA ARG A 40 17.35 -8.86 -3.41
C ARG A 40 18.67 -8.16 -3.74
N SER A 41 18.83 -7.72 -4.99
CA SER A 41 20.03 -7.00 -5.45
C SER A 41 19.94 -5.49 -5.26
N ASP A 42 18.78 -4.97 -4.83
CA ASP A 42 18.52 -3.55 -4.70
C ASP A 42 17.87 -3.26 -3.34
N MET A 43 18.56 -2.51 -2.50
CA MET A 43 18.12 -2.21 -1.13
C MET A 43 16.81 -1.42 -1.10
N THR A 44 16.59 -0.51 -2.06
CA THR A 44 15.36 0.27 -2.15
C THR A 44 14.19 -0.65 -2.45
N LYS A 45 14.33 -1.53 -3.46
CA LYS A 45 13.30 -2.52 -3.81
C LYS A 45 13.01 -3.46 -2.63
N LEU A 46 14.05 -3.92 -1.94
CA LEU A 46 13.92 -4.81 -0.79
C LEU A 46 13.10 -4.18 0.33
N ILE A 47 13.40 -2.92 0.68
CA ILE A 47 12.71 -2.20 1.75
C ILE A 47 11.23 -1.98 1.41
N TYR A 48 10.91 -1.54 0.19
CA TYR A 48 9.51 -1.38 -0.23
C TYR A 48 8.75 -2.72 -0.32
N SER A 49 9.43 -3.80 -0.69
CA SER A 49 8.84 -5.16 -0.69
C SER A 49 8.54 -5.64 0.73
N PHE A 50 9.44 -5.36 1.68
CA PHE A 50 9.18 -5.63 3.09
C PHE A 50 8.06 -4.77 3.66
N TYR A 51 7.90 -3.54 3.17
CA TYR A 51 6.75 -2.73 3.55
C TYR A 51 5.43 -3.36 3.11
N CYS A 52 5.33 -3.84 1.86
CA CYS A 52 4.15 -4.61 1.42
C CYS A 52 3.88 -5.82 2.32
N ALA A 53 4.92 -6.60 2.64
CA ALA A 53 4.81 -7.76 3.51
C ALA A 53 4.37 -7.38 4.95
N GLU A 54 4.86 -6.28 5.49
CA GLU A 54 4.47 -5.77 6.80
C GLU A 54 2.99 -5.37 6.82
N LEU A 55 2.49 -4.72 5.76
CA LEU A 55 1.08 -4.37 5.63
C LEU A 55 0.19 -5.62 5.60
N ILE A 56 0.55 -6.64 4.80
CA ILE A 56 -0.20 -7.90 4.74
C ILE A 56 -0.19 -8.60 6.11
N ASN A 57 0.94 -8.62 6.81
CA ASN A 57 1.04 -9.22 8.15
C ASN A 57 0.24 -8.46 9.23
N ASN A 58 -0.15 -7.22 8.95
CA ASN A 58 -0.93 -6.41 9.85
C ASN A 58 -2.44 -6.54 9.60
N PHE A 59 -2.83 -6.47 8.32
CA PHE A 59 -4.23 -6.40 7.92
C PHE A 59 -4.78 -7.71 7.35
N GLY A 60 -3.92 -8.64 6.94
CA GLY A 60 -4.32 -9.95 6.43
C GLY A 60 -4.86 -10.84 7.54
N LEU A 61 -6.04 -11.40 7.32
CA LEU A 61 -6.66 -12.36 8.23
C LEU A 61 -6.58 -13.78 7.66
N GLU A 62 -6.40 -14.76 8.54
CA GLU A 62 -6.49 -16.17 8.15
C GLU A 62 -7.93 -16.48 7.69
N ASN A 63 -8.06 -17.18 6.55
CA ASN A 63 -9.34 -17.56 5.95
C ASN A 63 -10.25 -16.37 5.55
N ASP A 64 -9.67 -15.20 5.28
CA ASP A 64 -10.40 -14.06 4.71
C ASP A 64 -10.99 -14.41 3.34
N THR A 65 -12.26 -14.05 3.10
CA THR A 65 -12.92 -14.18 1.80
C THR A 65 -12.23 -13.37 0.70
N ASN A 66 -11.53 -12.29 1.07
CA ASN A 66 -10.75 -11.44 0.18
C ASN A 66 -9.28 -11.87 0.06
N SER A 67 -8.86 -12.98 0.68
CA SER A 67 -7.48 -13.48 0.64
C SER A 67 -6.90 -13.59 -0.78
N LYS A 68 -7.71 -14.02 -1.76
CA LYS A 68 -7.28 -14.06 -3.17
C LYS A 68 -6.97 -12.66 -3.72
N ILE A 69 -7.84 -11.68 -3.46
CA ILE A 69 -7.65 -10.28 -3.92
C ILE A 69 -6.39 -9.70 -3.28
N ILE A 70 -6.22 -9.90 -1.98
CA ILE A 70 -5.04 -9.44 -1.23
C ILE A 70 -3.77 -10.08 -1.79
N TYR A 71 -3.79 -11.39 -2.07
CA TYR A 71 -2.67 -12.08 -2.69
C TYR A 71 -2.34 -11.52 -4.08
N ASP A 72 -3.34 -11.33 -4.94
CA ASP A 72 -3.16 -10.83 -6.30
C ASP A 72 -2.55 -9.40 -6.28
N LEU A 73 -3.06 -8.52 -5.40
CA LEU A 73 -2.51 -7.17 -5.18
C LEU A 73 -1.06 -7.21 -4.72
N SER A 74 -0.73 -8.14 -3.82
CA SER A 74 0.62 -8.29 -3.27
C SER A 74 1.60 -8.81 -4.31
N PHE A 75 1.17 -9.79 -5.11
CA PHE A 75 1.94 -10.35 -6.21
C PHE A 75 2.23 -9.27 -7.27
N GLU A 76 1.22 -8.51 -7.66
CA GLU A 76 1.36 -7.40 -8.61
C GLU A 76 2.35 -6.35 -8.11
N ALA A 77 2.21 -5.92 -6.85
CA ALA A 77 3.11 -4.94 -6.25
C ALA A 77 4.57 -5.42 -6.24
N LEU A 78 4.83 -6.67 -5.83
CA LEU A 78 6.17 -7.25 -5.83
C LEU A 78 6.73 -7.39 -7.25
N LYS A 79 5.90 -7.78 -8.22
CA LYS A 79 6.31 -7.84 -9.63
C LYS A 79 6.73 -6.48 -10.15
N ASN A 80 5.91 -5.46 -9.90
CA ASN A 80 6.16 -4.09 -10.30
C ASN A 80 7.45 -3.53 -9.66
N ILE A 81 7.62 -3.69 -8.35
CA ILE A 81 8.86 -3.29 -7.63
C ILE A 81 10.09 -4.00 -8.23
N SER A 82 9.96 -5.27 -8.59
CA SER A 82 11.04 -6.04 -9.19
C SER A 82 11.48 -5.45 -10.55
N ILE A 83 10.54 -5.05 -11.42
CA ILE A 83 10.87 -4.58 -12.77
C ILE A 83 11.23 -3.08 -12.83
N PHE A 84 10.66 -2.24 -11.97
CA PHE A 84 10.84 -0.80 -12.05
C PHE A 84 12.23 -0.34 -11.63
N SER A 85 12.68 0.76 -12.22
CA SER A 85 14.02 1.30 -11.98
C SER A 85 13.98 2.68 -11.36
N SER A 86 12.89 3.44 -11.56
CA SER A 86 12.71 4.72 -10.89
C SER A 86 12.02 4.55 -9.54
N LEU A 87 12.30 5.48 -8.63
CA LEU A 87 11.66 5.51 -7.32
C LEU A 87 10.20 5.97 -7.43
N GLU A 88 9.87 6.80 -8.41
CA GLU A 88 8.53 7.29 -8.70
C GLU A 88 7.58 6.13 -9.06
N GLU A 89 8.01 5.21 -9.93
CA GLU A 89 7.24 4.02 -10.26
C GLU A 89 7.03 3.10 -9.05
N ILE A 90 8.05 2.98 -8.19
CA ILE A 90 7.96 2.21 -6.93
C ILE A 90 6.99 2.88 -5.96
N LEU A 91 7.10 4.20 -5.76
CA LEU A 91 6.20 4.96 -4.89
C LEU A 91 4.75 4.86 -5.36
N TRP A 92 4.51 5.01 -6.67
CA TRP A 92 3.20 4.81 -7.26
C TRP A 92 2.64 3.41 -6.94
N THR A 93 3.44 2.37 -7.18
CA THR A 93 3.08 0.97 -6.90
C THR A 93 2.65 0.81 -5.44
N ILE A 94 3.38 1.43 -4.51
CA ILE A 94 3.09 1.33 -3.07
C ILE A 94 1.85 2.14 -2.67
N ILE A 95 1.65 3.33 -3.23
CA ILE A 95 0.45 4.14 -3.01
C ILE A 95 -0.79 3.37 -3.45
N ARG A 96 -0.77 2.82 -4.67
CA ARG A 96 -1.83 1.96 -5.20
C ARG A 96 -2.05 0.74 -4.31
N PHE A 97 -0.99 0.00 -3.99
CA PHE A 97 -1.09 -1.18 -3.15
C PHE A 97 -1.76 -0.89 -1.82
N LYS A 98 -1.38 0.22 -1.14
CA LYS A 98 -2.02 0.64 0.12
C LYS A 98 -3.51 0.91 -0.07
N LEU A 99 -3.88 1.76 -1.04
CA LEU A 99 -5.27 2.14 -1.25
C LEU A 99 -6.15 0.92 -1.54
N ARG A 100 -5.69 0.03 -2.42
CA ARG A 100 -6.41 -1.19 -2.80
C ARG A 100 -6.45 -2.23 -1.69
N LEU A 101 -5.37 -2.37 -0.91
CA LEU A 101 -5.35 -3.24 0.26
C LEU A 101 -6.34 -2.74 1.31
N MET A 102 -6.29 -1.45 1.66
CA MET A 102 -7.17 -0.85 2.66
C MET A 102 -8.64 -0.98 2.25
N GLU A 103 -8.96 -0.77 0.97
CA GLU A 103 -10.30 -1.07 0.44
C GLU A 103 -10.69 -2.54 0.63
N ALA A 104 -9.81 -3.49 0.25
CA ALA A 104 -10.07 -4.92 0.36
C ALA A 104 -10.30 -5.39 1.81
N VAL A 105 -9.68 -4.73 2.79
CA VAL A 105 -9.85 -5.03 4.22
C VAL A 105 -10.93 -4.17 4.92
N GLY A 106 -11.74 -3.42 4.16
CA GLY A 106 -12.89 -2.68 4.68
C GLY A 106 -12.60 -1.28 5.21
N TYR A 107 -11.43 -0.73 4.90
CA TYR A 107 -10.94 0.60 5.28
C TYR A 107 -10.71 1.48 4.04
N ALA A 108 -11.64 1.50 3.09
CA ALA A 108 -11.55 2.41 1.95
C ALA A 108 -11.54 3.88 2.43
N ILE A 109 -10.82 4.75 1.72
CA ILE A 109 -10.81 6.19 2.00
C ILE A 109 -11.88 6.94 1.20
N GLU A 110 -12.38 8.05 1.75
CA GLU A 110 -13.36 8.93 1.12
C GLU A 110 -12.70 10.18 0.51
N LEU A 111 -12.86 10.36 -0.81
CA LEU A 111 -12.20 11.41 -1.61
C LEU A 111 -13.17 12.30 -2.40
N ASN A 112 -14.47 12.06 -2.29
CA ASN A 112 -15.53 12.72 -3.07
C ASN A 112 -16.37 13.68 -2.22
N GLN A 113 -16.45 13.46 -0.92
CA GLN A 113 -17.18 14.32 0.00
C GLN A 113 -16.44 14.51 1.33
N CYS A 114 -16.66 15.65 1.97
CA CYS A 114 -16.12 15.89 3.31
C CYS A 114 -16.67 14.83 4.30
N VAL A 115 -15.80 14.09 4.97
CA VAL A 115 -16.21 13.02 5.90
C VAL A 115 -16.95 13.52 7.16
N LYS A 116 -17.03 14.83 7.37
CA LYS A 116 -17.74 15.44 8.50
C LYS A 116 -19.12 16.02 8.17
N CYS A 117 -19.25 16.65 7.01
CA CYS A 117 -20.49 17.34 6.63
C CYS A 117 -21.12 16.84 5.34
N ASN A 118 -20.51 15.84 4.68
CA ASN A 118 -20.93 15.27 3.39
C ASN A 118 -21.01 16.28 2.25
N ASP A 119 -20.31 17.41 2.40
CA ASP A 119 -20.30 18.46 1.38
C ASP A 119 -19.50 18.01 0.16
N THR A 120 -20.16 18.06 -0.99
CA THR A 120 -19.63 17.73 -2.32
C THR A 120 -19.35 18.98 -3.16
N GLU A 121 -19.87 20.14 -2.77
CA GLU A 121 -20.00 21.36 -3.60
C GLU A 121 -18.85 22.36 -3.42
N HIS A 122 -17.87 22.09 -2.56
CA HIS A 122 -16.76 23.03 -2.41
C HIS A 122 -15.82 22.91 -3.60
N ASN A 123 -16.00 23.82 -4.55
CA ASN A 123 -15.08 24.12 -5.65
C ASN A 123 -13.66 23.69 -5.29
N TYR A 124 -13.31 22.56 -5.87
CA TYR A 124 -12.09 21.79 -5.87
C TYR A 124 -10.87 22.65 -6.38
N GLY A 125 -10.92 23.98 -6.26
CA GLY A 125 -9.87 24.95 -6.57
C GLY A 125 -8.98 25.26 -5.37
N THR A 126 -9.40 24.94 -4.15
CA THR A 126 -8.60 25.01 -2.94
C THR A 126 -8.98 23.85 -2.01
N TYR A 127 -8.37 22.68 -2.23
CA TYR A 127 -8.39 21.58 -1.26
C TYR A 127 -7.32 21.84 -0.24
N HIS A 128 -7.56 21.39 0.98
CA HIS A 128 -6.61 21.68 2.02
C HIS A 128 -6.30 20.47 2.87
N PHE A 129 -7.22 19.55 3.18
CA PHE A 129 -6.98 18.61 4.28
C PHE A 129 -7.43 17.17 4.05
N PHE A 130 -6.63 16.24 4.59
CA PHE A 130 -6.95 14.83 4.78
C PHE A 130 -6.89 14.50 6.28
N CYS A 131 -7.86 13.77 6.81
CA CYS A 131 -7.87 13.32 8.21
C CYS A 131 -7.60 11.81 8.26
N PRO A 132 -6.40 11.38 8.71
CA PRO A 132 -6.06 9.97 8.89
C PRO A 132 -7.07 9.19 9.74
N GLU A 133 -7.49 9.74 10.87
CA GLU A 133 -8.39 9.07 11.81
C GLU A 133 -9.75 8.79 11.17
N SER A 134 -10.27 9.78 10.42
CA SER A 134 -11.58 9.67 9.75
C SER A 134 -11.49 9.00 8.37
N GLY A 135 -10.29 8.83 7.81
CA GLY A 135 -10.06 8.16 6.53
C GLY A 135 -10.60 8.89 5.31
N GLY A 136 -10.49 10.22 5.27
CA GLY A 136 -10.92 10.95 4.09
C GLY A 136 -10.69 12.45 4.13
N VAL A 137 -11.18 13.10 3.09
CA VAL A 137 -11.00 14.55 2.88
C VAL A 137 -11.87 15.37 3.83
N ILE A 138 -11.35 16.52 4.23
CA ILE A 138 -12.02 17.48 5.11
C ILE A 138 -12.06 18.84 4.41
N CYS A 139 -13.23 19.49 4.40
CA CYS A 139 -13.38 20.86 3.90
C CYS A 139 -12.90 21.89 4.94
N ASN A 140 -12.56 23.11 4.49
CA ASN A 140 -12.06 24.18 5.37
C ASN A 140 -12.97 24.51 6.55
N LYS A 141 -14.29 24.47 6.34
CA LYS A 141 -15.28 24.74 7.40
C LYS A 141 -15.22 23.71 8.53
N CYS A 142 -14.72 22.52 8.24
CA CYS A 142 -14.71 21.36 9.14
C CYS A 142 -13.32 21.09 9.74
N ASP A 143 -12.28 21.75 9.25
CA ASP A 143 -10.89 21.58 9.67
C ASP A 143 -10.63 22.14 11.07
N GLU A 144 -11.15 23.32 11.43
CA GLU A 144 -11.00 23.89 12.78
C GLU A 144 -11.51 22.98 13.91
N LYS A 145 -12.34 22.00 13.55
CA LYS A 145 -12.92 20.99 14.46
C LYS A 145 -12.23 19.64 14.34
N ALA A 146 -11.23 19.50 13.49
CA ALA A 146 -10.50 18.26 13.23
C ALA A 146 -9.19 18.30 14.03
N ASN A 147 -8.93 17.23 14.75
CA ASN A 147 -7.59 17.00 15.28
C ASN A 147 -6.78 16.30 14.18
N ASN A 148 -5.51 16.66 14.04
CA ASN A 148 -4.52 16.00 13.18
C ASN A 148 -4.87 15.88 11.68
N THR A 149 -5.23 16.99 11.04
CA THR A 149 -5.33 17.02 9.58
C THR A 149 -3.99 17.23 8.90
N LEU A 150 -3.86 16.66 7.70
CA LEU A 150 -2.68 16.76 6.84
C LEU A 150 -3.01 17.58 5.60
N SER A 151 -2.14 18.54 5.27
CA SER A 151 -2.38 19.40 4.12
C SER A 151 -2.29 18.63 2.80
N ILE A 152 -3.28 18.78 1.91
CA ILE A 152 -3.32 18.20 0.56
C ILE A 152 -3.78 19.23 -0.46
N ASP A 153 -3.37 19.05 -1.71
CA ASP A 153 -3.84 19.84 -2.85
C ASP A 153 -4.53 18.94 -3.89
N LYS A 154 -4.94 19.53 -5.02
CA LYS A 154 -5.58 18.79 -6.13
C LYS A 154 -4.73 17.64 -6.66
N ARG A 155 -3.41 17.80 -6.66
CA ARG A 155 -2.49 16.81 -7.22
C ARG A 155 -2.46 15.56 -6.34
N HIS A 156 -2.51 15.71 -5.02
CA HIS A 156 -2.64 14.58 -4.10
C HIS A 156 -3.93 13.79 -4.35
N LEU A 157 -5.05 14.50 -4.53
CA LEU A 157 -6.34 13.85 -4.81
C LEU A 157 -6.34 13.12 -6.14
N ASN A 158 -5.73 13.71 -7.18
CA ASN A 158 -5.59 13.03 -8.46
C ASN A 158 -4.76 11.75 -8.31
N VAL A 159 -3.61 11.80 -7.62
CA VAL A 159 -2.81 10.60 -7.32
C VAL A 159 -3.66 9.53 -6.62
N PHE A 160 -4.39 9.90 -5.57
CA PHE A 160 -5.19 8.92 -4.82
C PHE A 160 -6.33 8.33 -5.65
N LYS A 161 -7.06 9.15 -6.42
CA LYS A 161 -8.17 8.69 -7.28
C LYS A 161 -7.65 7.81 -8.42
N ASP A 162 -6.60 8.23 -9.09
CA ASP A 162 -6.00 7.48 -10.19
C ASP A 162 -5.44 6.14 -9.69
N ALA A 163 -4.75 6.13 -8.55
CA ALA A 163 -4.20 4.92 -7.96
C ALA A 163 -5.27 3.93 -7.43
N GLN A 164 -6.51 4.38 -7.20
CA GLN A 164 -7.63 3.46 -6.91
C GLN A 164 -8.12 2.72 -8.17
N ILE A 165 -7.99 3.34 -9.34
CA ILE A 165 -8.61 2.87 -10.58
C ILE A 165 -7.59 2.20 -11.51
N TYR A 166 -6.43 2.82 -11.71
CA TYR A 166 -5.46 2.45 -12.73
C TYR A 166 -4.23 1.75 -12.16
N ASP A 167 -3.67 0.80 -12.91
CA ASP A 167 -2.43 0.10 -12.55
C ASP A 167 -1.22 1.03 -12.62
N PHE A 168 -1.23 1.90 -13.63
CA PHE A 168 -0.23 2.94 -13.87
C PHE A 168 -0.93 4.29 -14.01
N PRO A 169 -0.23 5.41 -13.74
CA PRO A 169 -0.84 6.71 -13.85
C PRO A 169 -1.26 6.99 -15.31
N GLU A 170 -2.46 7.55 -15.50
CA GLU A 170 -2.99 7.87 -16.83
C GLU A 170 -2.17 8.99 -17.50
N ASP A 171 -1.67 9.93 -16.70
CA ASP A 171 -0.74 10.99 -17.12
C ASP A 171 0.39 11.17 -16.09
N ASN A 172 1.61 10.76 -16.46
CA ASN A 172 2.79 10.85 -15.60
C ASN A 172 3.40 12.26 -15.53
N SER A 173 2.98 13.19 -16.40
CA SER A 173 3.63 14.51 -16.53
C SER A 173 3.53 15.37 -15.27
N ASN A 174 2.61 15.04 -14.37
CA ASN A 174 2.32 15.80 -13.15
C ASN A 174 2.70 15.08 -11.84
N PHE A 175 3.32 13.89 -11.91
CA PHE A 175 3.68 13.10 -10.73
C PHE A 175 5.18 13.12 -10.48
N ASP A 176 5.64 14.20 -9.83
CA ASP A 176 7.01 14.29 -9.37
C ASP A 176 7.25 13.48 -8.07
N LYS A 177 8.51 13.13 -7.82
CA LYS A 177 8.94 12.38 -6.63
C LYS A 177 8.47 13.01 -5.31
N THR A 178 8.46 14.34 -5.20
CA THR A 178 8.07 15.04 -3.97
C THR A 178 6.59 14.84 -3.68
N LEU A 179 5.75 14.97 -4.70
CA LEU A 179 4.31 14.73 -4.60
C LEU A 179 4.02 13.27 -4.22
N LEU A 180 4.64 12.31 -4.88
CA LEU A 180 4.45 10.88 -4.59
C LEU A 180 4.93 10.53 -3.17
N TYR A 181 6.05 11.10 -2.72
CA TYR A 181 6.51 10.90 -1.36
C TYR A 181 5.58 11.53 -0.31
N SER A 182 5.02 12.71 -0.60
CA SER A 182 3.97 13.33 0.22
C SER A 182 2.73 12.43 0.33
N CYS A 183 2.26 11.91 -0.80
CA CYS A 183 1.13 10.96 -0.86
C CYS A 183 1.42 9.68 -0.06
N PHE A 184 2.62 9.13 -0.19
CA PHE A 184 3.07 7.97 0.58
C PHE A 184 2.96 8.21 2.09
N ASN A 185 3.44 9.37 2.57
CA ASN A 185 3.44 9.75 3.98
C ASN A 185 2.03 10.00 4.51
N ILE A 186 1.16 10.67 3.76
CA ILE A 186 -0.25 10.85 4.15
C ILE A 186 -0.92 9.49 4.38
N LEU A 187 -0.73 8.56 3.44
CA LEU A 187 -1.27 7.22 3.58
C LEU A 187 -0.55 6.41 4.66
N LYS A 188 0.69 6.75 5.03
CA LYS A 188 1.42 6.08 6.13
C LYS A 188 0.75 6.42 7.45
N GLU A 189 0.44 7.69 7.67
CA GLU A 189 -0.31 8.15 8.84
C GLU A 189 -1.69 7.49 8.87
N TYR A 190 -2.42 7.50 7.75
CA TYR A 190 -3.71 6.83 7.63
C TYR A 190 -3.68 5.37 8.08
N VAL A 191 -2.82 4.57 7.45
CA VAL A 191 -2.70 3.14 7.73
C VAL A 191 -2.30 2.90 9.18
N SER A 192 -1.43 3.74 9.74
CA SER A 192 -1.03 3.63 11.15
C SER A 192 -2.21 3.80 12.11
N THR A 193 -3.20 4.65 11.79
CA THR A 193 -4.41 4.80 12.62
C THR A 193 -5.33 3.57 12.60
N LYS A 194 -5.19 2.68 11.62
CA LYS A 194 -6.01 1.46 11.45
C LYS A 194 -5.28 0.20 11.92
N SER A 195 -4.03 0.34 12.31
CA SER A 195 -3.15 -0.76 12.65
C SER A 195 -3.01 -0.89 14.17
N ASP A 196 -3.24 -2.08 14.71
CA ASP A 196 -3.01 -2.37 16.13
C ASP A 196 -1.51 -2.54 16.48
N LYS A 197 -0.66 -2.67 15.45
CA LYS A 197 0.80 -2.84 15.59
C LYS A 197 1.52 -1.60 15.08
N LYS A 198 2.63 -1.22 15.73
CA LYS A 198 3.52 -0.18 15.19
C LYS A 198 4.20 -0.70 13.92
N LEU A 199 4.02 -0.01 12.80
CA LEU A 199 4.75 -0.27 11.55
C LEU A 199 6.22 0.13 11.71
N LYS A 200 7.15 -0.74 11.32
CA LYS A 200 8.60 -0.54 11.48
C LYS A 200 9.28 -0.15 10.17
N THR A 201 8.82 -0.69 9.05
CA THR A 201 9.45 -0.44 7.75
C THR A 201 9.30 1.00 7.24
N PRO A 202 8.27 1.80 7.60
CA PRO A 202 8.26 3.20 7.20
C PRO A 202 9.43 4.01 7.76
N GLU A 203 9.89 3.72 8.98
CA GLU A 203 11.08 4.36 9.56
C GLU A 203 12.34 4.05 8.73
N MET A 204 12.40 2.88 8.09
CA MET A 204 13.50 2.50 7.20
C MET A 204 13.42 3.24 5.85
N ILE A 205 12.22 3.46 5.32
CA ILE A 205 12.02 4.21 4.06
C ILE A 205 12.45 5.66 4.22
N GLU A 206 12.19 6.27 5.38
CA GLU A 206 12.60 7.65 5.70
C GLU A 206 14.13 7.83 5.66
N THR A 207 14.92 6.77 5.89
CA THR A 207 16.39 6.81 5.80
C THR A 207 16.95 6.73 4.38
N LEU A 208 16.12 6.42 3.38
CA LEU A 208 16.50 6.29 1.96
C LEU A 208 16.29 7.57 1.14
N CYS A 209 15.56 8.55 1.68
CA CYS A 209 15.17 9.79 1.01
C CYS A 209 15.98 10.98 1.50
#